data_AF-A0A953UXT3-F1
#
_entry.id   AF-A0A953UXT3-F1
#
_cell.length_a   1.000
_cell.length_b   1.000
_cell.length_c   1.000
_cell.angle_alpha   90.00
_cell.angle_beta   90.00
_cell.angle_gamma   90.00
#
_symmetry.space_group_name_H-M   'P 1'
#
loop_
_entity.id
_entity.type
_entity.pdbx_description
1 polymer ?
#
loop_
_entity_poly.entity_id
_entity_poly.type
_entity_poly.pdbx_seq_one_letter_code
_entity_poly.pdbx_strand_id
1 'polypeptide(L)'
;MNAYPSWIHRIPEMIEVLAMADTEHIDRRVAERLFDLRATAPKALLSRMGADLCGHSLVISRGLLMARLREAHENLDWRWEVQRRGTVHGRIEALRAKRQRPSLVAVQAELAVPMVASLPSTVLLGPGSVVIRCRDMADLLQQLVQLAKAIDDDYDTLQACIEGPSPRRPAVSATASAAVRIAKDA
;
A
#
# COMPACT_ATOMS: atom_id res chain seq x y z
N MET A 1 21.15 1.09 -7.40
CA MET A 1 19.75 0.85 -7.01
C MET A 1 19.75 -0.48 -6.25
N ASN A 2 19.82 -0.46 -4.92
CA ASN A 2 19.98 -1.70 -4.14
C ASN A 2 18.57 -2.19 -3.76
N ALA A 3 18.04 -3.12 -4.56
CA ALA A 3 16.79 -3.79 -4.26
C ALA A 3 16.91 -4.47 -2.89
N TYR A 4 15.89 -4.27 -2.04
CA TYR A 4 15.85 -4.87 -0.72
C TYR A 4 15.95 -6.40 -0.86
N PRO A 5 16.85 -7.09 -0.14
CA PRO A 5 16.98 -8.53 -0.31
C PRO A 5 15.70 -9.22 0.16
N SER A 6 15.07 -10.02 -0.70
CA SER A 6 13.80 -10.70 -0.41
C SER A 6 13.85 -11.60 0.84
N TRP A 7 15.03 -12.02 1.26
CA TRP A 7 15.23 -12.91 2.40
C TRP A 7 15.11 -12.25 3.77
N ILE A 8 15.10 -10.91 3.86
CA ILE A 8 15.12 -10.23 5.16
C ILE A 8 13.86 -10.46 5.99
N HIS A 9 12.71 -10.67 5.34
CA HIS A 9 11.46 -11.02 6.01
C HIS A 9 11.47 -12.45 6.56
N ARG A 10 12.40 -13.29 6.10
CA ARG A 10 12.54 -14.69 6.49
C ARG A 10 13.52 -14.90 7.64
N ILE A 11 14.08 -13.84 8.23
CA ILE A 11 15.02 -13.93 9.34
C ILE A 11 14.50 -14.81 10.50
N PRO A 12 13.22 -14.73 10.93
CA PRO A 12 12.69 -15.62 11.97
C PRO A 12 12.79 -17.11 11.58
N GLU A 13 12.36 -17.46 10.37
CA GLU A 13 12.46 -18.83 9.83
C GLU A 13 13.93 -19.29 9.73
N MET A 14 14.82 -18.40 9.30
CA MET A 14 16.25 -18.69 9.18
C MET A 14 16.88 -18.97 10.55
N ILE A 15 16.45 -18.29 11.61
CA ILE A 15 16.89 -18.58 12.99
C ILE A 15 16.48 -19.99 13.40
N GLU A 16 15.23 -20.40 13.12
CA GLU A 16 14.75 -21.76 13.43
C GLU A 16 15.51 -22.83 12.66
N VAL A 17 15.65 -22.66 11.34
CA VAL A 17 16.39 -23.60 10.49
C VAL A 17 17.84 -23.71 10.92
N LEU A 18 18.50 -22.58 11.22
CA LEU A 18 19.87 -22.57 11.70
C LEU A 18 19.99 -23.24 13.07
N ALA A 19 18.97 -23.15 13.92
CA ALA A 19 18.96 -23.81 15.23
C ALA A 19 18.97 -25.33 15.10
N MET A 20 18.37 -25.88 14.04
CA MET A 20 18.35 -27.31 13.74
C MET A 20 19.53 -27.80 12.90
N ALA A 21 20.40 -26.91 12.43
CA ALA A 21 21.53 -27.29 11.59
C ALA A 21 22.68 -27.91 12.41
N ASP A 22 23.16 -29.07 11.98
CA ASP A 22 24.30 -29.78 12.60
C ASP A 22 25.69 -29.24 12.17
N THR A 23 25.73 -28.31 11.22
CA THR A 23 26.99 -27.78 10.68
C THR A 23 27.48 -26.57 11.46
N GLU A 24 28.71 -26.62 11.96
CA GLU A 24 29.32 -25.50 12.70
C GLU A 24 29.72 -24.33 11.80
N HIS A 25 30.08 -24.60 10.55
CA HIS A 25 30.50 -23.57 9.58
C HIS A 25 29.52 -23.46 8.42
N ILE A 26 29.04 -22.24 8.19
CA ILE A 26 28.09 -21.94 7.14
C ILE A 26 28.83 -21.22 6.01
N ASP A 27 28.99 -21.93 4.89
CA ASP A 27 29.50 -21.36 3.65
C ASP A 27 28.34 -20.96 2.71
N ARG A 28 28.69 -20.43 1.53
CA ARG A 28 27.70 -20.03 0.51
C ARG A 28 26.75 -21.17 0.11
N ARG A 29 27.26 -22.38 -0.11
CA ARG A 29 26.47 -23.54 -0.56
C ARG A 29 25.60 -24.10 0.55
N VAL A 30 26.09 -24.05 1.78
CA VAL A 30 25.33 -24.43 2.98
C VAL A 30 24.21 -23.43 3.21
N ALA A 31 24.47 -22.12 3.16
CA ALA A 31 23.44 -21.09 3.28
C ALA A 31 22.39 -21.16 2.16
N GLU A 32 22.80 -21.44 0.92
CA GLU A 32 21.89 -21.66 -0.22
C GLU A 32 20.92 -22.81 0.04
N ARG A 33 21.43 -23.95 0.51
CA ARG A 33 20.60 -25.14 0.79
C ARG A 33 19.75 -25.00 2.06
N LEU A 34 20.32 -24.44 3.14
CA LEU A 34 19.60 -24.30 4.41
C LEU A 34 18.43 -23.32 4.28
N PHE A 35 18.64 -22.18 3.62
CA PHE A 35 17.64 -21.10 3.59
C PHE A 35 16.85 -21.03 2.28
N ASP A 36 17.10 -21.95 1.34
CA ASP A 36 16.51 -21.96 -0.01
C ASP A 36 16.64 -20.59 -0.70
N LEU A 37 17.87 -20.09 -0.77
CA LEU A 37 18.19 -18.76 -1.27
C LEU A 37 18.71 -18.80 -2.70
N ARG A 38 18.13 -17.98 -3.59
CA ARG A 38 18.56 -17.93 -5.00
C ARG A 38 19.91 -17.21 -5.19
N ALA A 39 20.81 -17.85 -5.95
CA ALA A 39 22.05 -17.35 -6.55
C ALA A 39 22.87 -16.31 -5.76
N THR A 40 22.51 -15.03 -5.82
CA THR A 40 23.27 -13.92 -5.21
C THR A 40 22.91 -13.67 -3.76
N ALA A 41 21.74 -14.13 -3.30
CA ALA A 41 21.24 -13.92 -1.96
C ALA A 41 22.13 -14.53 -0.86
N PRO A 42 22.65 -15.78 -0.98
CA PRO A 42 23.53 -16.36 0.04
C PRO A 42 24.81 -15.55 0.24
N LYS A 43 25.44 -15.09 -0.86
CA LYS A 43 26.65 -14.26 -0.80
C LYS A 43 26.35 -12.94 -0.10
N ALA A 44 25.27 -12.26 -0.49
CA ALA A 44 24.88 -10.98 0.11
C ALA A 44 24.54 -11.12 1.60
N LEU A 45 23.86 -12.19 1.99
CA LEU A 45 23.60 -12.53 3.39
C LEU A 45 24.91 -12.69 4.16
N LEU A 46 25.79 -13.58 3.70
CA LEU A 46 27.04 -13.89 4.40
C LEU A 46 27.94 -12.66 4.55
N SER A 47 28.11 -11.88 3.47
CA SER A 47 28.87 -10.62 3.55
C SER A 47 28.26 -9.63 4.54
N ARG A 48 26.93 -9.57 4.62
CA ARG A 48 26.21 -8.65 5.53
C ARG A 48 26.24 -9.11 6.99
N MET A 49 26.36 -10.41 7.24
CA MET A 49 26.49 -10.98 8.59
C MET A 49 27.95 -11.03 9.08
N GLY A 50 28.89 -10.53 8.28
CA GLY A 50 30.31 -10.46 8.66
C GLY A 50 31.05 -11.78 8.49
N ALA A 51 30.70 -12.59 7.48
CA ALA A 51 31.46 -13.78 7.14
C ALA A 51 32.89 -13.45 6.71
N ASP A 52 33.84 -14.28 7.14
CA ASP A 52 35.24 -14.17 6.76
C ASP A 52 35.51 -14.83 5.41
N LEU A 53 36.53 -14.34 4.71
CA LEU A 53 36.99 -14.96 3.46
C LEU A 53 38.02 -16.05 3.79
N CYS A 54 37.63 -17.30 3.61
CA CYS A 54 38.52 -18.46 3.72
C CYS A 54 38.83 -18.99 2.30
N GLY A 55 40.01 -18.65 1.78
CA GLY A 55 40.37 -18.92 0.39
C GLY A 55 39.47 -18.17 -0.59
N HIS A 56 38.65 -18.89 -1.34
CA HIS A 56 37.68 -18.30 -2.29
C HIS A 56 36.22 -18.33 -1.79
N SER A 57 35.99 -18.76 -0.55
CA SER A 57 34.64 -18.90 0.01
C SER A 57 34.42 -17.98 1.21
N LEU A 58 33.21 -17.42 1.32
CA LEU A 58 32.76 -16.75 2.53
C LEU A 58 32.26 -17.80 3.52
N VAL A 59 32.76 -17.77 4.74
CA VAL A 59 32.43 -18.71 5.80
C VAL A 59 32.16 -17.96 7.10
N ILE A 60 31.11 -18.36 7.81
CA ILE A 60 30.76 -17.83 9.13
C ILE A 60 30.44 -18.98 10.07
N SER A 61 30.77 -18.87 11.36
CA SER A 61 30.33 -19.88 12.33
C SER A 61 28.83 -19.80 12.54
N ARG A 62 28.20 -20.95 12.83
CA ARG A 62 26.78 -21.07 13.11
C ARG A 62 26.38 -20.18 14.29
N GLY A 63 27.18 -20.20 15.36
CA GLY A 63 26.94 -19.36 16.55
C GLY A 63 26.95 -17.86 16.24
N LEU A 64 27.92 -17.41 15.44
CA LEU A 64 28.01 -15.99 15.07
C LEU A 64 26.86 -15.58 14.13
N LEU A 65 26.53 -16.42 13.14
CA LEU A 65 25.41 -16.16 12.24
C LEU A 65 24.07 -16.09 13.01
N MET A 66 23.87 -16.99 13.96
CA MET A 66 22.71 -17.00 14.84
C MET A 66 22.59 -15.70 15.64
N ALA A 67 23.68 -15.25 16.27
CA ALA A 67 23.69 -14.02 17.04
C ALA A 67 23.35 -12.79 16.17
N ARG A 68 23.92 -12.71 14.97
CA ARG A 68 23.68 -11.60 14.03
C ARG A 68 22.25 -11.58 13.47
N LEU A 69 21.68 -12.74 13.19
CA LEU A 69 20.29 -12.84 12.76
C LEU A 69 19.32 -12.40 13.87
N ARG A 70 19.58 -12.79 15.13
CA ARG A 70 18.79 -12.34 16.29
C ARG A 70 18.92 -10.84 16.53
N GLU A 71 20.14 -10.31 16.49
CA GLU A 71 20.40 -8.86 16.58
C GLU A 71 19.62 -8.10 15.49
N ALA A 72 19.60 -8.62 14.26
CA ALA A 72 18.84 -8.03 13.15
C ALA A 72 17.32 -8.15 13.31
N HIS A 73 16.83 -9.21 13.97
CA HIS A 73 15.42 -9.41 14.23
C HIS A 73 14.91 -8.48 15.35
N GLU A 74 15.68 -8.35 16.43
CA GLU A 74 15.37 -7.51 17.58
C GLU A 74 15.46 -6.02 17.26
N ASN A 75 16.39 -5.63 16.38
CA ASN A 75 16.59 -4.25 15.96
C ASN A 75 16.06 -4.02 14.54
N LEU A 76 14.75 -4.18 14.32
CA LEU A 76 14.09 -3.96 13.02
C LEU A 76 14.23 -2.52 12.45
N ASP A 77 14.80 -1.58 13.22
CA ASP A 77 15.18 -0.23 12.75
C ASP A 77 16.65 -0.05 12.35
N TRP A 78 17.52 -1.06 12.55
CA TRP A 78 18.91 -0.83 12.95
C TRP A 78 19.77 0.14 12.12
N ARG A 79 19.63 0.26 10.80
CA ARG A 79 20.30 1.34 10.01
C ARG A 79 19.58 1.71 8.71
N TRP A 80 18.79 0.79 8.17
CA TRP A 80 18.23 0.93 6.82
C TRP A 80 16.87 1.60 6.79
N GLU A 81 16.03 1.47 7.82
CA GLU A 81 14.71 2.10 7.83
C GLU A 81 14.79 3.61 8.09
N VAL A 82 15.69 4.06 8.98
CA VAL A 82 15.97 5.50 9.21
C VAL A 82 16.49 6.17 7.93
N GLN A 83 17.44 5.53 7.24
CA GLN A 83 18.05 6.06 6.03
C GLN A 83 17.13 5.95 4.81
N ARG A 84 16.26 4.93 4.76
CA ARG A 84 15.19 4.80 3.76
C ARG A 84 14.12 5.86 3.95
N ARG A 85 13.63 6.10 5.18
CA ARG A 85 12.67 7.17 5.47
C ARG A 85 13.26 8.54 5.13
N GLY A 86 14.51 8.80 5.49
CA GLY A 86 15.21 10.04 5.10
C GLY A 86 15.37 10.21 3.58
N THR A 87 15.72 9.14 2.87
CA THR A 87 15.93 9.20 1.40
C THR A 87 14.62 9.27 0.62
N VAL A 88 13.59 8.53 1.04
CA VAL A 88 12.24 8.56 0.44
C VAL A 88 11.60 9.91 0.72
N HIS A 89 11.69 10.42 1.95
CA HIS A 89 11.22 11.76 2.30
C HIS A 89 11.95 12.84 1.48
N GLY A 90 13.29 12.80 1.42
CA GLY A 90 14.06 13.74 0.60
C GLY A 90 13.74 13.67 -0.90
N ARG A 91 13.43 12.47 -1.43
CA ARG A 91 13.02 12.31 -2.83
C ARG A 91 11.59 12.77 -3.09
N ILE A 92 10.67 12.55 -2.15
CA ILE A 92 9.30 13.08 -2.20
C ILE A 92 9.35 14.61 -2.10
N GLU A 93 10.15 15.18 -1.22
CA GLU A 93 10.35 16.64 -1.10
C GLU A 93 10.99 17.22 -2.36
N ALA A 94 12.01 16.56 -2.92
CA ALA A 94 12.60 16.98 -4.20
C ALA A 94 11.60 16.90 -5.36
N LEU A 95 10.70 15.91 -5.36
CA LEU A 95 9.62 15.80 -6.35
C LEU A 95 8.52 16.83 -6.10
N ARG A 96 8.17 17.14 -4.84
CA ARG A 96 7.22 18.20 -4.47
C ARG A 96 7.76 19.58 -4.87
N ALA A 97 9.03 19.86 -4.59
CA ALA A 97 9.72 21.07 -5.03
C ALA A 97 9.78 21.21 -6.55
N LYS A 98 9.99 20.10 -7.29
CA LYS A 98 9.93 20.08 -8.76
C LYS A 98 8.50 20.16 -9.31
N ARG A 99 7.50 19.77 -8.52
CA ARG A 99 6.07 19.84 -8.84
C ARG A 99 5.47 21.21 -8.52
N GLN A 100 6.22 22.14 -7.90
CA GLN A 100 5.88 23.56 -7.80
C GLN A 100 6.02 24.29 -9.15
N ARG A 101 5.58 23.68 -10.25
CA ARG A 101 4.95 24.50 -11.29
C ARG A 101 3.67 25.03 -10.65
N PRO A 102 3.39 26.34 -10.69
CA PRO A 102 2.13 26.86 -10.17
C PRO A 102 1.01 26.09 -10.86
N SER A 103 0.24 25.35 -10.07
CA SER A 103 -1.02 24.78 -10.52
C SER A 103 -1.83 25.94 -11.10
N LEU A 104 -2.19 25.86 -12.38
CA LEU A 104 -3.11 26.81 -13.02
C LEU A 104 -4.52 26.73 -12.42
N VAL A 105 -4.78 25.79 -11.52
CA VAL A 105 -5.98 25.71 -10.72
C VAL A 105 -5.66 26.28 -9.34
N ALA A 106 -6.19 27.47 -9.06
CA ALA A 106 -6.22 28.03 -7.73
C ALA A 106 -7.10 27.13 -6.84
N VAL A 107 -6.47 26.25 -6.06
CA VAL A 107 -7.17 25.59 -4.96
C VAL A 107 -7.37 26.67 -3.91
N GLN A 108 -8.58 27.23 -3.88
CA GLN A 108 -8.98 28.20 -2.87
C GLN A 108 -8.80 27.57 -1.49
N ALA A 109 -8.02 28.25 -0.64
CA ALA A 109 -7.63 27.80 0.70
C ALA A 109 -8.81 27.73 1.71
N GLU A 110 -10.05 27.95 1.25
CA GLU A 110 -11.26 27.93 2.08
C GLU A 110 -11.76 26.52 2.41
N LEU A 111 -11.20 25.46 1.81
CA LEU A 111 -11.58 24.07 2.09
C LEU A 111 -10.87 23.44 3.30
N ALA A 112 -10.09 24.22 4.06
CA ALA A 112 -9.42 23.79 5.29
C ALA A 112 -10.24 24.09 6.55
N VAL A 113 -11.55 23.83 6.50
CA VAL A 113 -12.36 23.72 7.72
C VAL A 113 -12.49 22.24 8.05
N PRO A 114 -12.14 21.80 9.28
CA PRO A 114 -12.46 20.45 9.74
C PRO A 114 -13.96 20.40 10.00
N MET A 115 -14.73 20.25 8.93
CA MET A 115 -16.16 20.02 9.02
C MET A 115 -16.35 18.53 9.19
N VAL A 116 -16.95 18.14 10.32
CA VAL A 116 -17.46 16.80 10.60
C VAL A 116 -18.00 16.21 9.30
N ALA A 117 -17.46 15.05 8.93
CA ALA A 117 -17.73 14.31 7.71
C ALA A 117 -19.23 14.19 7.45
N SER A 118 -19.76 15.15 6.70
CA SER A 118 -21.10 15.07 6.13
C SER A 118 -20.89 15.04 4.63
N LEU A 119 -21.34 13.92 4.04
CA LEU A 119 -21.38 13.81 2.59
C LEU A 119 -22.21 14.96 2.03
N PRO A 120 -21.77 15.60 0.93
CA PRO A 120 -22.58 16.60 0.26
C PRO A 120 -23.96 16.02 -0.06
N SER A 121 -25.02 16.83 0.05
CA SER A 121 -26.39 16.42 -0.29
C SER A 121 -26.58 15.98 -1.74
N THR A 122 -25.55 16.17 -2.58
CA THR A 122 -25.47 15.73 -3.97
C THR A 122 -24.97 14.29 -4.16
N VAL A 123 -24.43 13.67 -3.10
CA VAL A 123 -23.99 12.27 -3.08
C VAL A 123 -25.05 11.45 -2.36
N LEU A 124 -25.75 10.60 -3.12
CA LEU A 124 -26.78 9.71 -2.62
C LEU A 124 -26.24 8.28 -2.58
N LEU A 125 -26.27 7.68 -1.40
CA LEU A 125 -25.92 6.28 -1.18
C LEU A 125 -27.21 5.47 -1.08
N GLY A 126 -27.26 4.37 -1.82
CA GLY A 126 -28.33 3.39 -1.71
C GLY A 126 -27.78 1.97 -1.80
N PRO A 127 -28.60 0.95 -1.51
CA PRO A 127 -28.16 -0.43 -1.55
C PRO A 127 -27.55 -0.82 -2.91
N GLY A 128 -26.27 -1.16 -2.92
CA GLY A 128 -25.50 -1.51 -4.11
C GLY A 128 -25.29 -0.39 -5.13
N SER A 129 -25.58 0.87 -4.81
CA SER A 129 -25.45 1.99 -5.77
C SER A 129 -25.02 3.30 -5.12
N VAL A 130 -24.17 4.05 -5.81
CA VAL A 130 -23.79 5.42 -5.46
C VAL A 130 -24.15 6.33 -6.63
N VAL A 131 -24.88 7.41 -6.35
CA VAL A 131 -25.25 8.42 -7.34
C VAL A 131 -24.64 9.76 -6.95
N ILE A 132 -23.86 10.34 -7.87
CA ILE A 132 -23.21 11.64 -7.69
C ILE A 132 -23.81 12.62 -8.70
N ARG A 133 -24.43 13.69 -8.21
CA ARG A 133 -24.95 14.77 -9.05
C ARG A 133 -23.93 15.92 -9.10
N CYS A 134 -23.27 16.07 -10.24
CA CYS A 134 -22.30 17.12 -10.49
C CYS A 134 -22.79 18.11 -11.56
N ARG A 135 -22.40 19.38 -11.44
CA ARG A 135 -22.68 20.42 -12.44
C ARG A 135 -21.64 20.43 -13.57
N ASP A 136 -20.39 20.14 -13.24
CA ASP A 136 -19.27 20.08 -14.16
C ASP A 136 -18.22 19.05 -13.68
N MET A 137 -17.14 18.89 -14.45
CA MET A 137 -16.07 17.93 -14.15
C MET A 137 -15.30 18.27 -12.87
N ALA A 138 -15.12 19.55 -12.55
CA ALA A 138 -14.39 19.96 -11.35
C ALA A 138 -15.20 19.63 -10.09
N ASP A 139 -16.51 19.87 -10.13
CA ASP A 139 -17.47 19.51 -9.08
C ASP A 139 -17.53 17.99 -8.85
N LEU A 140 -17.50 17.19 -9.92
CA LEU A 140 -17.43 15.73 -9.80
C LEU A 140 -16.16 15.28 -9.05
N LEU A 141 -15.00 15.80 -9.42
CA LEU A 141 -13.72 15.45 -8.78
C LEU A 141 -13.71 15.89 -7.31
N GLN A 142 -14.26 17.07 -7.00
CA GLN A 142 -14.39 17.54 -5.64
C GLN A 142 -15.26 16.60 -4.80
N GLN A 143 -16.41 16.16 -5.33
CA GLN A 143 -17.31 15.25 -4.62
C GLN A 143 -16.71 13.86 -4.42
N LEU A 144 -15.92 13.35 -5.37
CA LEU A 144 -15.19 12.08 -5.20
C LEU A 144 -14.14 12.15 -4.09
N VAL A 145 -13.41 13.27 -3.98
CA VAL A 145 -12.45 13.48 -2.89
C VAL A 145 -13.15 13.57 -1.54
N GLN A 146 -14.31 14.23 -1.47
CA GLN A 146 -15.11 14.30 -0.25
C GLN A 146 -15.65 12.92 0.15
N LEU A 147 -16.11 12.12 -0.83
CA LEU A 147 -16.53 10.74 -0.58
C LEU A 147 -15.37 9.87 -0.07
N ALA A 148 -14.18 9.98 -0.67
CA ALA A 148 -13.01 9.24 -0.21
C ALA A 148 -12.63 9.59 1.24
N LYS A 149 -12.67 10.87 1.61
CA LYS A 149 -12.43 11.30 2.99
C LYS A 149 -13.49 10.76 3.97
N ALA A 150 -14.77 10.81 3.57
CA ALA A 150 -15.84 10.27 4.40
C ALA A 150 -15.71 8.74 4.61
N ILE A 151 -15.18 8.01 3.62
CA ILE A 151 -14.85 6.58 3.73
C ILE A 151 -13.73 6.35 4.76
N ASP A 152 -12.69 7.18 4.74
CA ASP A 152 -11.59 7.09 5.70
C ASP A 152 -12.05 7.43 7.13
N ASP A 153 -13.01 8.34 7.28
CA ASP A 153 -13.50 8.82 8.58
C ASP A 153 -14.61 7.91 9.19
N ASP A 154 -15.50 7.34 8.38
CA ASP A 154 -16.67 6.56 8.84
C ASP A 154 -17.08 5.44 7.87
N TYR A 155 -16.21 4.44 7.74
CA TYR A 155 -16.42 3.28 6.87
C TYR A 155 -17.67 2.46 7.24
N ASP A 156 -17.87 2.19 8.53
CA ASP A 156 -18.91 1.27 9.01
C ASP A 156 -20.32 1.79 8.68
N THR A 157 -20.54 3.09 8.82
CA THR A 157 -21.83 3.72 8.50
C THR A 157 -22.12 3.69 7.00
N LEU A 158 -21.09 3.88 6.17
CA LEU A 158 -21.23 3.85 4.72
C LEU A 158 -21.43 2.43 4.18
N GLN A 159 -20.75 1.45 4.78
CA GLN A 159 -20.95 0.03 4.49
C GLN A 159 -22.40 -0.38 4.76
N ALA A 160 -22.97 0.00 5.90
CA ALA A 160 -24.36 -0.30 6.22
C ALA A 160 -25.38 0.28 5.21
N CYS A 161 -25.12 1.47 4.66
CA CYS A 161 -25.95 2.10 3.64
C CYS A 161 -25.91 1.36 2.29
N ILE A 162 -24.76 0.79 1.93
CA ILE A 162 -24.54 0.08 0.66
C ILE A 162 -24.97 -1.39 0.75
N GLU A 163 -24.74 -2.04 1.88
CA GLU A 163 -25.03 -3.46 2.11
C GLU A 163 -26.41 -3.71 2.73
N GLY A 164 -27.13 -2.65 3.12
CA GLY A 164 -28.50 -2.74 3.60
C GLY A 164 -29.43 -3.43 2.60
N PRO A 165 -30.54 -4.04 3.06
CA PRO A 165 -31.44 -4.76 2.18
C PRO A 165 -32.00 -3.84 1.11
N SER A 166 -31.61 -4.08 -0.14
CA SER A 166 -32.20 -3.41 -1.31
C SER A 166 -33.72 -3.60 -1.26
N PRO A 167 -34.53 -2.52 -1.28
CA PRO A 167 -35.96 -2.69 -1.49
C PRO A 167 -36.12 -3.38 -2.83
N ARG A 168 -36.63 -4.63 -2.80
CA ARG A 168 -36.90 -5.42 -4.00
C ARG A 168 -37.64 -4.53 -4.99
N ARG A 169 -37.00 -4.31 -6.13
CA ARG A 169 -37.55 -3.67 -7.33
C ARG A 169 -39.03 -4.06 -7.46
N PRO A 170 -40.00 -3.14 -7.33
CA PRO A 170 -41.38 -3.50 -7.67
C PRO A 170 -41.37 -3.90 -9.13
N ALA A 171 -42.03 -5.04 -9.39
CA ALA A 171 -42.20 -5.60 -10.71
C ALA A 171 -42.64 -4.50 -11.69
N VAL A 172 -42.04 -4.53 -12.87
CA VAL A 172 -42.52 -3.80 -14.04
C VAL A 172 -43.97 -4.22 -14.27
N SER A 173 -44.92 -3.42 -13.79
CA SER A 173 -46.28 -3.43 -14.30
C SER A 173 -46.29 -2.56 -15.54
N ALA A 174 -46.31 -3.22 -16.69
CA ALA A 174 -46.91 -2.70 -17.90
C ALA A 174 -48.23 -1.99 -17.56
N THR A 175 -48.43 -0.76 -18.04
CA THR A 175 -49.59 -0.29 -18.84
C THR A 175 -49.51 1.24 -18.97
N ALA A 176 -50.05 1.77 -20.07
CA ALA A 176 -50.19 3.17 -20.51
C ALA A 176 -48.97 3.70 -21.30
N SER A 177 -48.87 3.52 -22.62
CA SER A 177 -49.81 3.89 -23.70
C SER A 177 -50.23 5.37 -23.68
N ALA A 178 -49.84 6.05 -24.77
CA ALA A 178 -50.35 7.31 -25.31
C ALA A 178 -49.99 8.64 -24.63
N ALA A 179 -48.99 9.35 -25.18
CA ALA A 179 -49.25 10.46 -26.13
C ALA A 179 -47.97 11.26 -26.41
N VAL A 180 -47.32 10.98 -27.54
CA VAL A 180 -46.50 11.98 -28.25
C VAL A 180 -46.97 11.94 -29.70
N ARG A 181 -47.91 12.83 -30.04
CA ARG A 181 -48.09 13.23 -31.45
C ARG A 181 -47.19 14.43 -31.69
N ILE A 182 -46.27 14.17 -32.59
CA ILE A 182 -45.44 15.10 -33.34
C ILE A 182 -46.31 16.18 -33.97
N ALA A 183 -45.90 17.44 -33.84
CA ALA A 183 -46.09 18.44 -34.87
C ALA A 183 -44.88 19.38 -34.86
N LYS A 184 -44.04 19.20 -35.87
CA LYS A 184 -42.98 20.11 -36.30
C LYS A 184 -43.38 20.56 -37.71
N ASP A 185 -43.08 21.84 -38.00
CA ASP A 185 -43.07 22.54 -39.30
C ASP A 185 -44.41 23.09 -39.83
N ALA A 186 -44.65 24.39 -39.55
CA ALA A 186 -44.82 25.48 -40.54
C ALA A 186 -45.00 26.83 -39.81
#